data_AF-A0A3D6BJD1-F1
#
_entry.id   AF-A0A3D6BJD1-F1
#
_cell.length_a   1.000
_cell.length_b   1.000
_cell.length_c   1.000
_cell.angle_alpha   90.00
_cell.angle_beta   90.00
_cell.angle_gamma   90.00
#
_symmetry.space_group_name_H-M   'P 1'
#
loop_
_entity.id
_entity.type
_entity.pdbx_description
1 polymer ?
#
loop_
_entity_poly.entity_id
_entity_poly.type
_entity_poly.pdbx_seq_one_letter_code
_entity_poly.pdbx_strand_id
1 'polypeptide(L)'
;MYKKLDDNAKQLILETGIDEFAERGLDRANINVIAKKAGVSVGVIYKYFGDKDSFFLACVRHSLAQLDAVLSEAISHETDIELFAPHGIQTNSAPCGGR
;
A
#
# COMPACT_ATOMS: atom_id res chain seq x y z
N MET A 1 -31.78 -3.12 -14.27
CA MET A 1 -30.50 -3.53 -14.90
C MET A 1 -29.46 -2.47 -14.51
N TYR A 2 -28.51 -2.78 -13.63
CA TYR A 2 -27.58 -1.77 -13.10
C TYR A 2 -26.29 -1.77 -13.93
N LYS A 3 -25.84 -0.58 -14.33
CA LYS A 3 -24.58 -0.36 -15.05
C LYS A 3 -23.41 -0.72 -14.12
N LYS A 4 -22.52 -1.61 -14.56
CA LYS A 4 -21.22 -1.88 -13.93
C LYS A 4 -20.50 -0.54 -13.76
N LEU A 5 -19.92 -0.28 -12.58
CA LEU A 5 -19.13 0.93 -12.34
C LEU A 5 -17.94 0.92 -13.30
N ASP A 6 -17.67 2.06 -13.90
CA ASP A 6 -16.48 2.23 -14.72
C ASP A 6 -15.24 1.95 -13.88
N ASP A 7 -14.26 1.24 -14.44
CA ASP A 7 -13.05 0.87 -13.71
C ASP A 7 -12.26 2.13 -13.27
N ASN A 8 -12.30 3.23 -14.06
CA ASN A 8 -11.72 4.51 -13.66
C ASN A 8 -12.45 5.13 -12.47
N ALA A 9 -13.78 5.06 -12.45
CA ALA A 9 -14.56 5.59 -11.34
C ALA A 9 -14.30 4.79 -10.06
N LYS A 10 -14.14 3.46 -10.16
CA LYS A 10 -13.77 2.62 -9.03
C LYS A 10 -12.39 2.99 -8.48
N GLN A 11 -11.42 3.20 -9.36
CA GLN A 11 -10.07 3.63 -8.99
C GLN A 11 -10.09 4.99 -8.29
N LEU A 12 -10.80 5.97 -8.84
CA LEU A 12 -10.91 7.30 -8.26
C LEU A 12 -11.56 7.28 -6.86
N ILE A 13 -12.58 6.44 -6.64
CA ILE A 13 -13.16 6.24 -5.30
C ILE A 13 -12.11 5.68 -4.32
N LEU A 14 -11.31 4.70 -4.75
CA LEU A 14 -10.28 4.10 -3.91
C LEU A 14 -9.17 5.11 -3.57
N GLU A 15 -8.65 5.84 -4.55
CA GLU A 15 -7.59 6.84 -4.38
C GLU A 15 -8.07 7.98 -3.46
N THR A 16 -9.23 8.58 -3.74
CA THR A 16 -9.78 9.64 -2.88
C THR A 16 -10.14 9.14 -1.48
N GLY A 17 -10.50 7.87 -1.35
CA GLY A 17 -10.70 7.22 -0.06
C GLY A 17 -9.40 7.05 0.72
N ILE A 18 -8.33 6.58 0.05
CA ILE A 18 -6.98 6.47 0.64
C ILE A 18 -6.54 7.81 1.20
N ASP A 19 -6.66 8.89 0.42
CA ASP A 19 -6.29 10.24 0.88
C ASP A 19 -7.05 10.67 2.14
N GLU A 20 -8.39 10.55 2.12
CA GLU A 20 -9.23 10.96 3.25
C GLU A 20 -8.95 10.13 4.51
N PHE A 21 -8.76 8.81 4.35
CA PHE A 21 -8.46 7.93 5.48
C PHE A 21 -7.04 8.11 6.01
N ALA A 22 -6.06 8.39 5.15
CA ALA A 22 -4.70 8.69 5.56
C ALA A 22 -4.61 10.00 6.35
N GLU A 23 -5.34 11.04 5.93
CA GLU A 23 -5.34 12.35 6.59
C GLU A 23 -6.13 12.36 7.91
N ARG A 24 -7.28 11.67 7.96
CA ARG A 24 -8.25 11.82 9.07
C ARG A 24 -8.38 10.58 9.96
N GLY A 25 -7.88 9.44 9.51
CA GLY A 25 -8.14 8.14 10.14
C GLY A 25 -9.57 7.65 9.91
N LEU A 26 -9.82 6.39 10.29
CA LEU A 26 -11.11 5.72 10.07
C LEU A 26 -12.28 6.48 10.72
N ASP A 27 -12.18 6.86 11.98
CA ASP A 27 -13.30 7.47 12.71
C ASP A 27 -13.73 8.81 12.10
N ARG A 28 -12.78 9.69 11.78
CA ARG A 28 -13.06 11.07 11.34
C ARG A 28 -13.20 11.24 9.83
N ALA A 29 -12.87 10.24 9.02
CA ALA A 29 -13.04 10.28 7.58
C ALA A 29 -14.51 10.44 7.16
N ASN A 30 -14.76 11.27 6.14
CA ASN A 30 -16.12 11.55 5.68
C ASN A 30 -16.39 10.99 4.27
N ILE A 31 -17.26 9.97 4.21
CA ILE A 31 -17.66 9.31 2.95
C ILE A 31 -18.31 10.29 1.96
N ASN A 32 -18.97 11.34 2.43
CA ASN A 32 -19.54 12.36 1.54
C ASN A 32 -18.46 13.18 0.82
N VAL A 33 -17.33 13.45 1.48
CA VAL A 33 -16.20 14.16 0.89
C VAL A 33 -15.57 13.29 -0.20
N ILE A 34 -15.37 12.01 0.07
CA ILE A 34 -14.85 11.02 -0.88
C ILE A 34 -15.77 10.91 -2.10
N ALA A 35 -17.08 10.74 -1.89
CA ALA A 35 -18.07 10.66 -2.96
C ALA A 35 -18.06 11.91 -3.85
N LYS A 36 -17.99 13.09 -3.23
CA LYS A 36 -17.91 14.37 -3.96
C LYS A 36 -16.63 14.47 -4.78
N LYS A 37 -15.46 14.13 -4.21
CA LYS A 37 -14.18 14.14 -4.91
C LYS A 37 -14.15 13.14 -6.07
N ALA A 38 -14.74 11.96 -5.88
CA ALA A 38 -14.82 10.91 -6.89
C ALA A 38 -15.95 11.10 -7.93
N GLY A 39 -16.78 12.14 -7.81
CA GLY A 39 -17.88 12.40 -8.74
C GLY A 39 -19.00 11.36 -8.71
N VAL A 40 -19.19 10.67 -7.58
CA VAL A 40 -20.23 9.64 -7.38
C VAL A 40 -21.14 9.97 -6.21
N SER A 41 -22.25 9.24 -6.08
CA SER A 41 -23.08 9.34 -4.87
C SER A 41 -22.54 8.42 -3.76
N VAL A 42 -22.81 8.76 -2.51
CA VAL A 42 -22.47 7.91 -1.34
C VAL A 42 -23.11 6.52 -1.45
N GLY A 43 -24.34 6.45 -1.99
CA GLY A 43 -25.01 5.17 -2.24
C GLY A 43 -24.26 4.27 -3.22
N VAL A 44 -23.52 4.84 -4.19
CA VAL A 44 -22.65 4.04 -5.07
C VAL A 44 -21.48 3.46 -4.27
N ILE A 45 -20.82 4.24 -3.41
CA ILE A 45 -19.72 3.74 -2.59
C ILE A 45 -20.19 2.56 -1.72
N TYR A 46 -21.25 2.75 -0.93
CA TYR A 46 -21.76 1.68 -0.06
C TYR A 46 -22.31 0.49 -0.83
N LYS A 47 -22.83 0.68 -2.04
CA LYS A 47 -23.24 -0.43 -2.90
C LYS A 47 -22.07 -1.31 -3.34
N TYR A 48 -20.91 -0.72 -3.62
CA TYR A 48 -19.72 -1.44 -4.10
C TYR A 48 -18.83 -1.97 -2.99
N PHE A 49 -18.74 -1.25 -1.87
CA PHE A 49 -17.80 -1.53 -0.80
C PHE A 49 -18.47 -1.94 0.52
N GLY A 50 -19.79 -1.91 0.61
CA GLY A 50 -20.54 -2.30 1.80
C GLY A 50 -20.67 -1.14 2.78
N ASP A 51 -19.97 -1.22 3.90
CA ASP A 51 -19.94 -0.20 4.95
C ASP A 51 -18.60 0.57 4.96
N LYS A 52 -18.45 1.50 5.91
CA LYS A 52 -17.26 2.36 6.03
C LYS A 52 -16.00 1.55 6.34
N ASP A 53 -16.10 0.52 7.17
CA ASP A 53 -14.97 -0.31 7.59
C ASP A 53 -14.51 -1.21 6.44
N SER A 54 -15.47 -1.82 5.74
CA SER A 54 -15.24 -2.63 4.55
C SER A 54 -14.63 -1.81 3.41
N PHE A 55 -15.07 -0.56 3.24
CA PHE A 55 -14.47 0.38 2.30
C PHE A 55 -13.06 0.80 2.71
N PHE A 56 -12.82 1.10 3.98
CA PHE A 56 -11.49 1.38 4.49
C PHE A 56 -10.53 0.20 4.24
N LEU A 57 -10.96 -1.02 4.54
CA LEU A 57 -10.17 -2.22 4.24
C LEU A 57 -9.92 -2.39 2.73
N ALA A 58 -10.87 -1.99 1.87
CA ALA A 58 -10.66 -2.00 0.43
C ALA A 58 -9.59 -1.01 -0.01
N CYS A 59 -9.57 0.20 0.56
CA CYS A 59 -8.51 1.18 0.37
C CYS A 59 -7.14 0.63 0.82
N VAL A 60 -7.06 0.05 2.02
CA VAL A 60 -5.81 -0.55 2.54
C VAL A 60 -5.29 -1.66 1.63
N ARG A 61 -6.16 -2.58 1.20
CA ARG A 61 -5.80 -3.66 0.27
C ARG A 61 -5.30 -3.11 -1.07
N HIS A 62 -5.93 -2.04 -1.57
CA HIS A 62 -5.51 -1.40 -2.81
C HIS A 62 -4.12 -0.79 -2.68
N SER A 63 -3.86 -0.04 -1.59
CA SER A 63 -2.53 0.54 -1.32
C SER A 63 -1.44 -0.53 -1.19
N LEU A 64 -1.73 -1.64 -0.51
CA LEU A 64 -0.78 -2.75 -0.38
C LEU A 64 -0.48 -3.41 -1.73
N ALA A 65 -1.49 -3.59 -2.59
CA ALA A 65 -1.27 -4.14 -3.93
C ALA A 65 -0.43 -3.20 -4.82
N GLN A 66 -0.64 -1.88 -4.71
CA GLN A 66 0.20 -0.90 -5.41
C GLN A 66 1.65 -0.93 -4.91
N LEU A 67 1.84 -1.00 -3.59
CA LEU A 67 3.17 -1.11 -2.99
C LEU A 67 3.88 -2.40 -3.41
N ASP A 68 3.18 -3.52 -3.39
CA ASP A 68 3.71 -4.83 -3.82
C ASP A 68 4.18 -4.80 -5.28
N ALA A 69 3.40 -4.18 -6.18
CA ALA A 69 3.78 -4.02 -7.58
C ALA A 69 5.07 -3.20 -7.73
N VAL A 70 5.21 -2.09 -7.01
CA VAL A 70 6.41 -1.24 -7.03
C VAL A 70 7.61 -1.97 -6.45
N LEU A 71 7.45 -2.68 -5.33
CA LEU A 71 8.53 -3.45 -4.72
C LEU A 71 8.99 -4.60 -5.61
N SER A 72 8.05 -5.32 -6.24
CA SER A 72 8.36 -6.41 -7.17
C SER A 72 9.17 -5.90 -8.37
N GLU A 73 8.83 -4.72 -8.90
CA GLU A 73 9.59 -4.07 -9.97
C GLU A 73 11.00 -3.71 -9.50
N ALA A 74 11.12 -3.04 -8.36
CA ALA A 74 12.41 -2.63 -7.80
C ALA A 74 13.35 -3.82 -7.53
N ILE A 75 12.82 -4.91 -6.94
CA ILE A 75 13.60 -6.12 -6.65
C ILE A 75 14.02 -6.83 -7.95
N SER A 76 13.19 -6.78 -9.00
CA SER A 76 13.54 -7.36 -10.31
C SER A 76 14.71 -6.63 -10.99
N HIS A 77 14.99 -5.38 -10.61
CA HIS A 77 16.11 -4.59 -11.11
C HIS A 77 17.41 -4.74 -10.30
N GLU A 78 17.40 -5.44 -9.16
CA GLU A 78 18.58 -5.65 -8.31
C GLU A 78 19.12 -7.08 -8.49
N THR A 79 19.62 -7.37 -9.69
CA THR A 79 20.56 -8.49 -9.89
C THR A 79 21.99 -7.93 -9.98
N ASP A 80 22.43 -7.22 -8.95
CA ASP A 80 23.84 -6.89 -8.69
C ASP A 80 24.17 -7.05 -7.18
N ILE A 81 23.51 -7.99 -6.51
CA ILE A 81 23.89 -8.41 -5.15
C ILE A 81 25.07 -9.40 -5.22
N GLU A 82 26.17 -9.00 -5.85
CA GLU A 82 27.49 -9.61 -5.61
C GLU A 82 28.34 -8.77 -4.63
N LEU A 83 27.83 -7.65 -4.10
CA LEU A 83 28.58 -6.81 -3.16
C LEU A 83 28.27 -7.07 -1.68
N PHE A 84 27.94 -8.31 -1.32
CA PHE A 84 28.07 -8.77 0.07
C PHE A 84 28.91 -10.04 0.11
N ALA A 85 30.07 -10.03 -0.55
CA ALA A 85 31.14 -10.93 -0.16
C ALA A 85 31.52 -10.56 1.29
N PRO A 86 31.31 -11.46 2.27
CA PRO A 86 31.81 -11.21 3.61
C PRO A 86 33.33 -11.19 3.50
N HIS A 87 33.91 -9.99 3.51
CA HIS A 87 35.34 -9.86 3.68
C HIS A 87 35.66 -10.57 4.99
N GLY A 88 36.43 -11.65 4.87
CA GLY A 88 36.69 -12.58 5.95
C GLY A 88 37.06 -11.84 7.23
N ILE A 89 36.38 -12.21 8.32
CA ILE A 89 36.80 -11.83 9.66
C ILE A 89 38.20 -12.43 9.84
N GLN A 90 39.24 -11.61 9.64
CA GLN A 90 40.56 -11.92 10.15
C GLN A 90 40.47 -11.81 11.67
N THR A 91 40.16 -12.92 12.32
CA THR A 91 40.38 -13.04 13.75
C THR A 91 41.89 -12.99 13.95
N ASN A 92 42.38 -11.85 14.41
CA ASN A 92 43.71 -11.76 14.96
C ASN A 92 43.73 -12.58 16.26
N SER A 93 43.99 -13.88 16.14
CA SER A 93 44.38 -14.71 17.28
C SER A 93 45.78 -14.27 17.69
N ALA A 94 45.84 -13.46 18.74
CA ALA A 94 47.08 -13.16 19.43
C ALA A 94 47.81 -14.48 19.78
N PRO A 95 49.14 -14.56 19.65
CA PRO A 95 49.88 -15.73 20.07
C PRO A 95 49.85 -15.77 21.60
N CYS A 96 49.26 -16.82 22.18
CA CYS A 96 49.48 -17.15 23.58
C CYS A 96 50.96 -17.49 23.78
N GLY A 97 51.75 -16.49 24.13
CA GLY A 97 53.15 -16.61 24.49
C GLY A 97 53.35 -16.47 26.00
N GLY A 98 53.80 -17.57 26.63
CA GLY A 98 54.78 -17.57 27.72
C GLY A 98 54.33 -17.14 29.12
N ARG A 99 54.15 -18.11 30.01
CA ARG A 99 55.23 -18.62 30.89
C ARG A 99 54.78 -19.92 31.57
#